data_AF-A0A962BQ88-F1
#
_entry.id   AF-A0A962BQ88-F1
#
_cell.length_a   1.000
_cell.length_b   1.000
_cell.length_c   1.000
_cell.angle_alpha   90.00
_cell.angle_beta   90.00
_cell.angle_gamma   90.00
#
_symmetry.space_group_name_H-M   'P 1'
#
loop_
_entity.id
_entity.type
_entity.pdbx_description
1 polymer ?
#
loop_
_entity_poly.entity_id
_entity_poly.type
_entity_poly.pdbx_seq_one_letter_code
_entity_poly.pdbx_strand_id
1 'polypeptide(L)'
;MNVLSDKGCNHGLCPAPRPTYTRTDRLHKIWWLWVPILIALIQVILETTLSSDVLARLHSESGPHEAFEFLFLLYAFIICILILPKLDWRTQKPLLAWVLIATVSCFYVAGEEISWGQHLLKWSTPEYWTHLNDQGETNLHNTSSWLDQKPRLILLIGVLTGGLVIPALQRFKPGLLPQKFAIIYPPAFLGVVALFVLGVEVLGKIDDALKNVVILERGSEVEELYLFYFVMLYMIVLRRRILQNQR
;
A
#
# COMPACT_ATOMS: atom_id res chain seq x y z
N MET A 1 -14.72 50.99 6.90
CA MET A 1 -15.97 50.81 6.12
C MET A 1 -15.59 50.37 4.72
N ASN A 2 -15.80 49.10 4.41
CA ASN A 2 -16.09 48.65 3.04
C ASN A 2 -16.79 47.31 3.15
N VAL A 3 -18.08 47.35 2.81
CA VAL A 3 -19.03 46.26 2.78
C VAL A 3 -18.93 45.62 1.40
N LEU A 4 -18.63 44.32 1.34
CA LEU A 4 -18.87 43.48 0.17
C LEU A 4 -19.67 42.27 0.69
N SER A 5 -20.99 42.43 0.78
CA SER A 5 -21.97 41.94 -0.20
C SER A 5 -22.01 40.40 -0.25
N ASP A 6 -22.68 39.84 0.76
CA ASP A 6 -23.31 38.53 0.72
C ASP A 6 -24.21 38.42 -0.53
N LYS A 7 -23.80 37.62 -1.50
CA LYS A 7 -24.68 37.11 -2.55
C LYS A 7 -24.45 35.61 -2.68
N GLY A 8 -25.41 34.83 -2.17
CA GLY A 8 -25.55 33.42 -2.52
C GLY A 8 -25.75 32.44 -1.36
N CYS A 9 -26.65 32.73 -0.41
CA CYS A 9 -27.12 31.73 0.55
C CYS A 9 -28.62 31.49 0.33
N ASN A 10 -28.97 30.57 -0.58
CA ASN A 10 -30.33 30.08 -0.74
C ASN A 10 -30.50 28.83 0.12
N HIS A 11 -31.42 28.90 1.09
CA HIS A 11 -32.03 27.79 1.82
C HIS A 11 -31.08 26.76 2.47
N GLY A 12 -30.58 27.09 3.67
CA GLY A 12 -30.29 26.11 4.73
C GLY A 12 -29.22 25.04 4.49
N LEU A 13 -28.58 25.03 3.33
CA LEU A 13 -27.55 24.08 2.95
C LEU A 13 -26.30 24.85 2.53
N CYS A 14 -25.61 25.45 3.50
CA CYS A 14 -24.19 25.75 3.28
C CYS A 14 -23.51 24.40 3.00
N PRO A 15 -22.93 24.16 1.81
CA PRO A 15 -22.10 22.99 1.63
C PRO A 15 -21.00 23.07 2.67
N ALA A 16 -20.87 22.02 3.49
CA ALA A 16 -19.76 21.92 4.43
C ALA A 16 -18.46 22.24 3.67
N PRO A 17 -17.57 23.09 4.22
CA PRO A 17 -16.33 23.46 3.54
C PRO A 17 -15.65 22.16 3.10
N ARG A 18 -15.48 22.00 1.78
CA ARG A 18 -14.78 20.83 1.25
C ARG A 18 -13.39 20.87 1.87
N PRO A 19 -12.93 19.78 2.50
CA PRO A 19 -11.66 19.81 3.17
C PRO A 19 -10.57 20.17 2.15
N THR A 20 -9.69 21.09 2.55
CA THR A 20 -8.69 21.78 1.74
C THR A 20 -7.54 20.88 1.26
N TYR A 21 -7.77 19.59 1.04
CA TYR A 21 -6.75 18.61 0.63
C TYR A 21 -6.40 18.65 -0.88
N THR A 22 -7.03 19.54 -1.67
CA THR A 22 -6.90 19.54 -3.13
C THR A 22 -5.50 19.91 -3.66
N ARG A 23 -4.65 20.52 -2.82
CA ARG A 23 -3.25 20.82 -3.15
C ARG A 23 -2.25 19.84 -2.52
N THR A 24 -2.51 19.32 -1.32
CA THR A 24 -1.67 18.29 -0.65
C THR A 24 -1.67 16.98 -1.43
N ASP A 25 -2.80 16.68 -2.07
CA ASP A 25 -3.06 15.42 -2.76
C ASP A 25 -2.53 15.42 -4.20
N ARG A 26 -1.57 16.30 -4.51
CA ARG A 26 -0.97 16.34 -5.84
C ARG A 26 0.34 15.60 -5.83
N LEU A 27 0.32 14.37 -6.33
CA LEU A 27 1.52 13.66 -6.75
C LEU A 27 1.63 13.75 -8.28
N HIS A 28 2.85 13.88 -8.79
CA HIS A 28 3.06 13.93 -10.23
C HIS A 28 2.56 12.63 -10.88
N LYS A 29 1.90 12.74 -12.05
CA LYS A 29 1.25 11.60 -12.74
C LYS A 29 2.20 10.43 -13.00
N ILE A 30 3.50 10.71 -13.11
CA ILE A 30 4.52 9.68 -13.28
C ILE A 30 4.40 8.58 -12.21
N TRP A 31 4.14 8.94 -10.96
CA TRP A 31 4.11 8.00 -9.85
C TRP A 31 2.83 7.16 -9.81
N TRP A 32 1.67 7.78 -9.88
CA TRP A 32 0.43 7.03 -9.67
C TRP A 32 -0.21 6.49 -10.95
N LEU A 33 0.25 6.93 -12.13
CA LEU A 33 -0.27 6.47 -13.43
C LEU A 33 0.79 5.71 -14.22
N TRP A 34 1.91 6.37 -14.53
CA TRP A 34 2.87 5.81 -15.49
C TRP A 34 3.74 4.70 -14.91
N VAL A 35 4.16 4.78 -13.65
CA VAL A 35 4.94 3.72 -13.00
C VAL A 35 4.11 2.42 -12.89
N PRO A 36 2.85 2.42 -12.40
CA PRO A 36 2.02 1.22 -12.41
C PRO A 36 1.83 0.62 -13.80
N ILE A 37 1.58 1.45 -14.82
CA ILE A 37 1.49 0.99 -16.21
C ILE A 37 2.81 0.36 -16.66
N LEU A 38 3.95 0.98 -16.34
CA LEU A 38 5.26 0.46 -16.69
C LEU A 38 5.53 -0.88 -16.02
N ILE A 39 5.21 -1.04 -14.72
CA ILE A 39 5.32 -2.31 -14.00
C ILE A 39 4.49 -3.38 -14.70
N ALA A 40 3.23 -3.08 -15.05
CA ALA A 40 2.36 -4.01 -15.77
C ALA A 40 2.92 -4.40 -17.14
N LEU A 41 3.42 -3.42 -17.91
CA LEU A 41 4.02 -3.69 -19.23
C LEU A 41 5.28 -4.55 -19.11
N ILE A 42 6.14 -4.27 -18.14
CA ILE A 42 7.33 -5.09 -17.87
C ILE A 42 6.89 -6.50 -17.49
N GLN A 43 5.94 -6.67 -16.58
CA GLN A 43 5.46 -8.00 -16.18
C GLN A 43 4.91 -8.78 -17.37
N VAL A 44 4.06 -8.16 -18.21
CA VAL A 44 3.53 -8.81 -19.42
C VAL A 44 4.65 -9.23 -20.37
N ILE A 45 5.69 -8.40 -20.55
CA ILE A 45 6.86 -8.76 -21.37
C ILE A 45 7.59 -9.95 -20.76
N LEU A 46 7.84 -9.95 -19.44
CA LEU A 46 8.53 -11.06 -18.77
C LEU A 46 7.76 -12.38 -18.94
N GLU A 47 6.46 -12.38 -18.63
CA GLU A 47 5.58 -13.57 -18.71
C GLU A 47 5.43 -14.11 -20.13
N THR A 48 5.51 -13.25 -21.16
CA THR A 48 5.36 -13.67 -22.56
C THR A 48 6.67 -14.04 -23.26
N THR A 49 7.83 -13.66 -22.70
CA THR A 49 9.13 -13.85 -23.36
C THR A 49 10.04 -14.84 -22.67
N LEU A 50 9.89 -15.03 -21.35
CA LEU A 50 10.73 -15.91 -20.57
C LEU A 50 10.06 -17.28 -20.36
N SER A 51 10.87 -18.32 -20.25
CA SER A 51 10.38 -19.65 -19.86
C SER A 51 10.02 -19.67 -18.38
N SER A 52 9.13 -20.57 -17.98
CA SER A 52 8.69 -20.70 -16.60
C SER A 52 9.84 -20.87 -15.61
N ASP A 53 10.83 -21.70 -15.94
CA ASP A 53 12.01 -21.90 -15.08
C ASP A 53 12.81 -20.61 -14.80
N VAL A 54 12.79 -19.65 -15.72
CA VAL A 54 13.50 -18.37 -15.58
C VAL A 54 12.65 -17.40 -14.76
N LEU A 55 11.34 -17.37 -15.01
CA LEU A 55 10.38 -16.58 -14.24
C LEU A 55 10.33 -17.03 -12.78
N ALA A 56 10.30 -18.33 -12.50
CA ALA A 56 10.39 -18.88 -11.15
C ALA A 56 11.65 -18.44 -10.40
N ARG A 57 12.77 -18.25 -11.11
CA ARG A 57 14.02 -17.72 -10.53
C ARG A 57 14.00 -16.20 -10.36
N LEU A 58 13.34 -15.47 -11.26
CA LEU A 58 13.16 -14.03 -11.10
C LEU A 58 12.25 -13.72 -9.91
N HIS A 59 11.27 -14.56 -9.64
CA HIS A 59 10.40 -14.43 -8.49
C HIS A 59 10.89 -15.21 -7.24
N SER A 60 12.17 -15.59 -7.16
CA SER A 60 12.72 -16.26 -5.97
C SER A 60 13.00 -15.28 -4.82
N GLU A 61 13.32 -15.82 -3.63
CA GLU A 61 13.83 -15.18 -2.37
C GLU A 61 14.97 -14.16 -2.47
N SER A 62 15.46 -13.89 -3.68
CA SER A 62 16.49 -12.87 -3.93
C SER A 62 16.23 -12.16 -5.25
N GLY A 63 14.99 -12.19 -5.69
CA GLY A 63 14.50 -11.65 -6.94
C GLY A 63 14.35 -10.13 -6.91
N PRO A 64 14.22 -9.50 -8.08
CA PRO A 64 13.92 -8.08 -8.17
C PRO A 64 12.62 -7.68 -7.45
N HIS A 65 11.58 -8.51 -7.42
CA HIS A 65 10.29 -8.20 -6.81
C HIS A 65 10.43 -7.93 -5.31
N GLU A 66 10.96 -8.89 -4.56
CA GLU A 66 11.24 -8.75 -3.13
C GLU A 66 12.15 -7.56 -2.81
N ALA A 67 13.15 -7.30 -3.65
CA ALA A 67 14.00 -6.13 -3.48
C ALA A 67 13.21 -4.82 -3.60
N PHE A 68 12.29 -4.71 -4.57
CA PHE A 68 11.43 -3.53 -4.71
C PHE A 68 10.38 -3.44 -3.61
N GLU A 69 9.79 -4.55 -3.21
CA GLU A 69 8.84 -4.66 -2.10
C GLU A 69 9.45 -4.16 -0.80
N PHE A 70 10.64 -4.68 -0.46
CA PHE A 70 11.44 -4.19 0.65
C PHE A 70 11.71 -2.68 0.55
N LEU A 71 12.16 -2.20 -0.61
CA LEU A 71 12.48 -0.78 -0.78
C LEU A 71 11.23 0.12 -0.63
N PHE A 72 10.08 -0.30 -1.13
CA PHE A 72 8.83 0.45 -0.98
C PHE A 72 8.39 0.51 0.48
N LEU A 73 8.41 -0.61 1.20
CA LEU A 73 8.04 -0.65 2.61
C LEU A 73 9.07 0.06 3.50
N LEU A 74 10.37 -0.06 3.21
CA LEU A 74 11.42 0.67 3.90
C LEU A 74 11.23 2.19 3.73
N TYR A 75 10.94 2.65 2.50
CA TYR A 75 10.68 4.06 2.26
C TYR A 75 9.41 4.55 2.99
N ALA A 76 8.34 3.75 2.98
CA ALA A 76 7.12 4.02 3.75
C ALA A 76 7.40 4.10 5.26
N PHE A 77 8.19 3.16 5.80
CA PHE A 77 8.62 3.12 7.19
C PHE A 77 9.42 4.39 7.57
N ILE A 78 10.40 4.77 6.76
CA ILE A 78 11.19 6.00 6.99
C ILE A 78 10.26 7.22 7.03
N ILE A 79 9.29 7.31 6.10
CA ILE A 79 8.30 8.39 6.12
C ILE A 79 7.53 8.39 7.44
N CYS A 80 7.03 7.25 7.89
CA CYS A 80 6.30 7.10 9.15
C CYS A 80 7.11 7.59 10.36
N ILE A 81 8.38 7.15 10.48
CA ILE A 81 9.28 7.60 11.55
C ILE A 81 9.50 9.11 11.51
N LEU A 82 9.64 9.71 10.32
CA LEU A 82 9.85 11.14 10.18
C LEU A 82 8.61 11.99 10.53
N ILE A 83 7.40 11.44 10.41
CA ILE A 83 6.16 12.15 10.75
C ILE A 83 5.71 11.93 12.20
N LEU A 84 6.10 10.83 12.86
CA LEU A 84 5.70 10.54 14.24
C LEU A 84 5.98 11.69 15.23
N PRO A 85 7.19 12.31 15.26
CA PRO A 85 7.49 13.42 16.16
C PRO A 85 6.69 14.70 15.87
N LYS A 86 6.02 14.76 14.72
CA LYS A 86 5.18 15.89 14.33
C LYS A 86 3.76 15.75 14.87
N LEU A 87 3.34 14.58 15.34
CA LEU A 87 1.98 14.35 15.81
C LEU A 87 1.88 14.63 17.32
N ASP A 88 0.83 15.36 17.71
CA ASP A 88 0.55 15.63 19.12
C ASP A 88 -0.40 14.56 19.69
N TRP A 89 0.10 13.80 20.66
CA TRP A 89 -0.67 12.73 21.33
C TRP A 89 -1.89 13.23 22.10
N ARG A 90 -1.98 14.51 22.47
CA ARG A 90 -3.13 15.06 23.20
C ARG A 90 -4.28 15.38 22.26
N THR A 91 -3.99 15.94 21.09
CA THR A 91 -4.98 16.48 20.17
C THR A 91 -5.23 15.58 18.95
N GLN A 92 -4.28 14.73 18.56
CA GLN A 92 -4.29 13.95 17.32
C GLN A 92 -4.22 12.43 17.55
N LYS A 93 -4.73 11.94 18.69
CA LYS A 93 -4.75 10.51 19.06
C LYS A 93 -5.07 9.51 17.93
N PRO A 94 -6.17 9.65 17.17
CA PRO A 94 -6.50 8.67 16.12
C PRO A 94 -5.48 8.66 14.98
N LEU A 95 -4.95 9.82 14.61
CA LEU A 95 -3.93 9.93 13.57
C LEU A 95 -2.58 9.38 14.06
N LEU A 96 -2.22 9.65 15.32
CA LEU A 96 -1.04 9.07 15.94
C LEU A 96 -1.12 7.54 15.98
N ALA A 97 -2.26 6.98 16.43
CA ALA A 97 -2.48 5.55 16.43
C ALA A 97 -2.38 4.95 15.02
N TRP A 98 -2.99 5.60 14.02
CA TRP A 98 -2.92 5.18 12.63
C TRP A 98 -1.46 5.13 12.10
N VAL A 99 -0.69 6.17 12.37
CA VAL A 99 0.71 6.24 11.93
C VAL A 99 1.59 5.26 12.70
N LEU A 100 1.35 5.04 14.00
CA LEU A 100 2.07 4.03 14.79
C LEU A 100 1.83 2.61 14.26
N ILE A 101 0.56 2.27 13.95
CA ILE A 101 0.22 0.99 13.34
C ILE A 101 0.94 0.86 12.00
N ALA A 102 0.86 1.87 11.12
CA ALA A 102 1.55 1.85 9.84
C ALA A 102 3.08 1.72 10.00
N THR A 103 3.67 2.35 11.01
CA THR A 103 5.10 2.26 11.32
C THR A 103 5.50 0.83 11.68
N VAL A 104 4.80 0.22 12.62
CA VAL A 104 5.07 -1.15 13.08
C VAL A 104 4.83 -2.14 11.95
N SER A 105 3.74 -1.99 11.19
CA SER A 105 3.43 -2.85 10.05
C SER A 105 4.48 -2.75 8.95
N CYS A 106 4.90 -1.56 8.54
CA CYS A 106 5.93 -1.42 7.50
C CYS A 106 7.27 -1.99 7.95
N PHE A 107 7.66 -1.80 9.22
CA PHE A 107 8.88 -2.37 9.77
C PHE A 107 8.82 -3.90 9.81
N TYR A 108 7.71 -4.44 10.31
CA TYR A 108 7.50 -5.88 10.42
C TYR A 108 7.53 -6.54 9.04
N VAL A 109 6.67 -6.08 8.11
CA VAL A 109 6.56 -6.70 6.77
C VAL A 109 7.86 -6.53 5.99
N ALA A 110 8.46 -5.34 5.92
CA ALA A 110 9.75 -5.16 5.24
C ALA A 110 10.85 -6.05 5.82
N GLY A 111 10.77 -6.35 7.12
CA GLY A 111 11.70 -7.26 7.74
C GLY A 111 11.47 -8.71 7.35
N GLU A 112 10.21 -9.14 7.39
CA GLU A 112 9.81 -10.50 7.03
C GLU A 112 10.16 -10.82 5.57
N GLU A 113 9.99 -9.88 4.63
CA GLU A 113 10.28 -10.08 3.19
C GLU A 113 11.74 -10.44 2.88
N ILE A 114 12.71 -9.96 3.66
CA ILE A 114 14.15 -10.17 3.37
C ILE A 114 14.90 -10.84 4.52
N SER A 115 14.19 -11.36 5.52
CA SER A 115 14.75 -11.97 6.72
C SER A 115 15.93 -11.18 7.34
N TRP A 116 15.80 -9.85 7.36
CA TRP A 116 16.88 -8.92 7.68
C TRP A 116 17.64 -9.22 8.98
N GLY A 117 16.98 -9.77 10.00
CA GLY A 117 17.58 -10.17 11.27
C GLY A 117 18.72 -11.17 11.08
N GLN A 118 18.51 -12.20 10.26
CA GLN A 118 19.53 -13.18 9.90
C GLN A 118 20.67 -12.55 9.12
N HIS A 119 20.35 -11.69 8.15
CA HIS A 119 21.37 -11.06 7.33
C HIS A 119 22.24 -10.08 8.12
N LEU A 120 21.67 -9.33 9.06
CA LEU A 120 22.40 -8.35 9.88
C LEU A 120 23.22 -9.03 10.98
N LEU A 121 22.60 -9.96 11.71
CA LEU A 121 23.21 -10.56 12.90
C LEU A 121 23.90 -11.90 12.61
N LYS A 122 23.84 -12.36 11.36
CA LYS A 122 24.54 -13.53 10.82
C LYS A 122 24.29 -14.80 11.62
N TRP A 123 23.11 -14.95 12.22
CA TRP A 123 22.73 -16.18 12.88
C TRP A 123 22.23 -17.20 11.85
N SER A 124 22.53 -18.47 12.09
CA SER A 124 21.96 -19.57 11.33
C SER A 124 20.55 -19.90 11.84
N THR A 125 19.72 -20.46 10.97
CA THR A 125 18.41 -21.01 11.36
C THR A 125 18.61 -22.14 12.37
N PRO A 126 18.02 -22.06 13.56
CA PRO A 126 18.13 -23.12 14.56
C PRO A 126 17.49 -24.43 14.05
N GLU A 127 18.02 -25.58 14.47
CA GLU A 127 17.53 -26.90 14.04
C GLU A 127 16.04 -27.13 14.39
N TYR A 128 15.59 -26.60 15.53
CA TYR A 128 14.17 -26.63 15.91
C TYR A 128 13.28 -25.71 15.06
N TRP A 129 13.85 -24.86 14.22
CA TRP A 129 13.13 -23.94 13.35
C TRP A 129 13.16 -24.38 11.89
N THR A 130 14.16 -25.17 11.50
CA THR A 130 14.33 -25.72 10.14
C THR A 130 13.13 -26.56 9.68
N HIS A 131 12.39 -27.19 10.60
CA HIS A 131 11.18 -27.96 10.26
C HIS A 131 9.90 -27.12 10.23
N LEU A 132 9.98 -25.85 10.65
CA LEU A 132 8.87 -24.90 10.62
C LEU A 132 8.98 -23.93 9.46
N ASN A 133 10.20 -23.58 9.02
CA ASN A 133 10.46 -22.61 7.96
C ASN A 133 11.08 -23.31 6.75
N ASP A 134 10.34 -23.32 5.65
CA ASP A 134 10.68 -24.10 4.45
C ASP A 134 11.80 -23.46 3.61
N GLN A 135 12.20 -22.23 3.94
CA GLN A 135 13.22 -21.43 3.23
C GLN A 135 14.54 -21.36 4.01
N GLY A 136 14.63 -22.05 5.15
CA GLY A 136 15.82 -22.02 5.98
C GLY A 136 16.07 -20.64 6.58
N GLU A 137 15.01 -19.88 6.83
CA GLU A 137 15.02 -18.55 7.45
C GLU A 137 14.42 -18.56 8.86
N THR A 138 14.41 -17.42 9.55
CA THR A 138 13.79 -17.23 10.87
C THR A 138 12.59 -16.29 10.87
N ASN A 139 12.15 -15.83 9.70
CA ASN A 139 10.90 -15.08 9.59
C ASN A 139 9.70 -16.01 9.88
N LEU A 140 8.58 -15.39 10.24
CA LEU A 140 7.30 -16.05 10.48
C LEU A 140 6.52 -16.24 9.17
N HIS A 141 6.71 -15.36 8.21
CA HIS A 141 6.06 -15.39 6.89
C HIS A 141 6.25 -16.74 6.19
N ASN A 142 7.44 -17.34 6.29
CA ASN A 142 7.74 -18.63 5.66
C ASN A 142 7.40 -19.86 6.52
N THR A 143 6.70 -19.67 7.66
CA THR A 143 6.38 -20.80 8.56
C THR A 143 5.05 -21.48 8.30
N SER A 144 4.13 -20.79 7.62
CA SER A 144 2.84 -21.38 7.25
C SER A 144 2.16 -20.55 6.16
N SER A 145 1.37 -21.22 5.32
CA SER A 145 0.49 -20.56 4.34
C SER A 145 -0.48 -19.56 4.97
N TRP A 146 -0.79 -19.71 6.27
CA TRP A 146 -1.61 -18.75 6.98
C TRP A 146 -0.88 -17.42 7.19
N LEU A 147 0.38 -17.47 7.63
CA LEU A 147 1.20 -16.29 7.91
C LEU A 147 1.70 -15.62 6.63
N ASP A 148 1.80 -16.37 5.54
CA ASP A 148 1.95 -15.83 4.19
C ASP A 148 0.67 -15.09 3.72
N GLN A 149 -0.47 -15.78 3.66
CA GLN A 149 -1.64 -15.28 2.94
C GLN A 149 -2.48 -14.26 3.71
N LYS A 150 -2.62 -14.40 5.04
CA LYS A 150 -3.58 -13.58 5.81
C LYS A 150 -3.15 -12.13 5.97
N PRO A 151 -1.88 -11.81 6.28
CA PRO A 151 -1.42 -10.43 6.31
C PRO A 151 -1.63 -9.73 4.96
N ARG A 152 -1.29 -10.39 3.85
CA ARG A 152 -1.56 -9.89 2.48
C ARG A 152 -3.04 -9.62 2.26
N LEU A 153 -3.93 -10.55 2.62
CA LEU A 153 -5.38 -10.37 2.46
C LEU A 153 -5.93 -9.17 3.24
N ILE A 154 -5.44 -8.94 4.47
CA ILE A 154 -5.85 -7.78 5.28
C ILE A 154 -5.43 -6.48 4.57
N LEU A 155 -4.19 -6.44 4.06
CA LEU A 155 -3.68 -5.30 3.31
C LEU A 155 -4.46 -5.08 2.01
N LEU A 156 -4.74 -6.14 1.25
CA LEU A 156 -5.56 -6.12 0.04
C LEU A 156 -6.93 -5.48 0.30
N ILE A 157 -7.65 -5.95 1.32
CA ILE A 157 -8.95 -5.37 1.71
C ILE A 157 -8.79 -3.88 2.05
N GLY A 158 -7.74 -3.52 2.79
CA GLY A 158 -7.44 -2.13 3.14
C GLY A 158 -7.17 -1.24 1.90
N VAL A 159 -6.38 -1.73 0.96
CA VAL A 159 -6.03 -1.03 -0.29
C VAL A 159 -7.24 -0.88 -1.20
N LEU A 160 -8.04 -1.93 -1.40
CA LEU A 160 -9.25 -1.85 -2.22
C LEU A 160 -10.31 -0.94 -1.58
N THR A 161 -10.47 -1.02 -0.25
CA THR A 161 -11.38 -0.13 0.47
C THR A 161 -10.90 1.32 0.38
N GLY A 162 -9.62 1.56 0.64
CA GLY A 162 -9.03 2.90 0.65
C GLY A 162 -8.91 3.54 -0.73
N GLY A 163 -8.57 2.76 -1.75
CA GLY A 163 -8.31 3.21 -3.12
C GLY A 163 -9.56 3.28 -3.99
N LEU A 164 -10.57 2.44 -3.74
CA LEU A 164 -11.77 2.37 -4.60
C LEU A 164 -13.04 2.77 -3.84
N VAL A 165 -13.31 2.12 -2.70
CA VAL A 165 -14.58 2.30 -1.97
C VAL A 165 -14.67 3.69 -1.34
N ILE A 166 -13.64 4.14 -0.61
CA ILE A 166 -13.63 5.44 0.06
C ILE A 166 -13.76 6.58 -0.96
N PRO A 167 -12.96 6.65 -2.06
CA PRO A 167 -13.12 7.68 -3.08
C PRO A 167 -14.50 7.67 -3.75
N ALA A 168 -15.09 6.49 -4.00
CA ALA A 168 -16.45 6.39 -4.51
C ALA A 168 -17.47 6.96 -3.52
N LEU A 169 -17.35 6.63 -2.23
CA LEU A 169 -18.19 7.19 -1.18
C LEU A 169 -18.03 8.71 -1.06
N GLN A 170 -16.81 9.24 -1.15
CA GLN A 170 -16.56 10.68 -1.17
C GLN A 170 -17.26 11.37 -2.35
N ARG A 171 -17.32 10.70 -3.51
CA ARG A 171 -17.93 11.25 -4.73
C ARG A 171 -19.45 11.22 -4.72
N PHE A 172 -20.05 10.13 -4.25
CA PHE A 172 -21.48 9.84 -4.39
C PHE A 172 -22.27 9.97 -3.09
N LYS A 173 -21.67 9.66 -1.93
CA LYS A 173 -22.34 9.67 -0.61
C LYS A 173 -21.41 10.20 0.49
N PRO A 174 -20.92 11.46 0.39
CA PRO A 174 -19.90 11.99 1.30
C PRO A 174 -20.32 12.00 2.77
N GLY A 175 -21.63 12.05 3.06
CA GLY A 175 -22.16 12.01 4.43
C GLY A 175 -21.97 10.68 5.18
N LEU A 176 -21.63 9.58 4.48
CA LEU A 176 -21.37 8.28 5.12
C LEU A 176 -19.97 8.20 5.76
N LEU A 177 -19.03 9.05 5.32
CA LEU A 177 -17.65 9.00 5.79
C LEU A 177 -17.45 9.95 6.97
N PRO A 178 -16.96 9.45 8.12
CA PRO A 178 -16.65 10.31 9.26
C PRO A 178 -15.60 11.37 8.89
N GLN A 179 -15.93 12.65 9.06
CA GLN A 179 -15.01 13.74 8.72
C GLN A 179 -13.75 13.76 9.60
N LYS A 180 -13.84 13.24 10.84
CA LYS A 180 -12.69 13.12 11.76
C LYS A 180 -11.53 12.28 11.20
N PHE A 181 -11.79 11.42 10.21
CA PHE A 181 -10.79 10.60 9.54
C PHE A 181 -10.44 11.10 8.14
N ALA A 182 -10.89 12.29 7.74
CA ALA A 182 -10.66 12.82 6.39
C ALA A 182 -9.17 12.89 6.01
N ILE A 183 -8.29 13.13 6.99
CA ILE A 183 -6.84 13.20 6.76
C ILE A 183 -6.22 11.85 6.35
N ILE A 184 -6.79 10.72 6.78
CA ILE A 184 -6.27 9.37 6.49
C ILE A 184 -6.92 8.75 5.25
N TYR A 185 -7.97 9.35 4.68
CA TYR A 185 -8.60 8.79 3.48
C TYR A 185 -7.67 8.92 2.27
N PRO A 186 -7.31 7.83 1.57
CA PRO A 186 -6.45 7.92 0.40
C PRO A 186 -7.06 8.82 -0.67
N PRO A 187 -6.26 9.60 -1.39
CA PRO A 187 -6.76 10.41 -2.48
C PRO A 187 -7.22 9.54 -3.65
N ALA A 188 -8.25 9.98 -4.37
CA ALA A 188 -8.91 9.22 -5.43
C ALA A 188 -7.97 8.72 -6.56
N PHE A 189 -6.89 9.45 -6.85
CA PHE A 189 -5.95 9.04 -7.90
C PHE A 189 -5.18 7.75 -7.57
N LEU A 190 -5.02 7.41 -6.28
CA LEU A 190 -4.43 6.12 -5.88
C LEU A 190 -5.33 4.93 -6.22
N GLY A 191 -6.60 5.20 -6.57
CA GLY A 191 -7.49 4.21 -7.16
C GLY A 191 -6.92 3.56 -8.42
N VAL A 192 -6.05 4.24 -9.17
CA VAL A 192 -5.36 3.63 -10.32
C VAL A 192 -4.50 2.44 -9.88
N VAL A 193 -3.69 2.61 -8.83
CA VAL A 193 -2.86 1.52 -8.29
C VAL A 193 -3.74 0.40 -7.72
N ALA A 194 -4.81 0.76 -6.99
CA ALA A 194 -5.75 -0.22 -6.46
C ALA A 194 -6.49 -1.01 -7.56
N LEU A 195 -6.70 -0.43 -8.75
CA LEU A 195 -7.24 -1.15 -9.90
C LEU A 195 -6.24 -2.16 -10.49
N PHE A 196 -4.93 -1.85 -10.46
CA PHE A 196 -3.90 -2.83 -10.84
C PHE A 196 -3.85 -4.00 -9.85
N VAL A 197 -3.89 -3.72 -8.54
CA VAL A 197 -4.02 -4.76 -7.50
C VAL A 197 -5.23 -5.65 -7.78
N LEU A 198 -6.42 -5.05 -7.97
CA LEU A 198 -7.63 -5.80 -8.29
C LEU A 198 -7.50 -6.60 -9.60
N GLY A 199 -6.82 -6.05 -10.61
CA GLY A 199 -6.56 -6.73 -11.87
C GLY A 199 -5.73 -7.99 -11.67
N VAL A 200 -4.65 -7.92 -10.91
CA VAL A 200 -3.78 -9.07 -10.59
C VAL A 200 -4.55 -10.13 -9.81
N GLU A 201 -5.31 -9.74 -8.76
CA GLU A 201 -6.14 -10.65 -7.96
C GLU A 201 -7.21 -11.36 -8.82
N VAL A 202 -7.81 -10.67 -9.78
CA VAL A 202 -8.78 -11.26 -10.72
C VAL A 202 -8.09 -12.23 -11.68
N LEU A 203 -6.91 -11.88 -12.20
CA LEU A 203 -6.13 -12.77 -13.08
C LEU A 203 -5.72 -14.05 -12.35
N GLY A 204 -5.25 -13.95 -11.10
CA GLY A 204 -4.93 -15.14 -10.29
C GLY A 204 -6.12 -16.08 -10.11
N LYS A 205 -7.32 -15.53 -9.85
CA LYS A 205 -8.55 -16.34 -9.76
C LYS A 205 -8.98 -16.96 -11.09
N ILE A 206 -8.68 -16.30 -12.21
CA ILE A 206 -8.95 -16.85 -13.54
C ILE A 206 -8.00 -18.03 -13.82
N ASP A 207 -6.72 -17.91 -13.45
CA ASP A 207 -5.74 -19.00 -13.59
C ASP A 207 -6.17 -20.25 -12.82
N ASP A 208 -6.57 -20.07 -11.55
CA ASP A 208 -7.11 -21.14 -10.71
C ASP A 208 -8.34 -21.81 -11.33
N ALA A 209 -9.20 -21.02 -11.99
CA ALA A 209 -10.41 -21.51 -12.64
C ALA A 209 -10.15 -22.24 -13.96
N LEU A 210 -9.14 -21.81 -14.73
CA LEU A 210 -8.84 -22.35 -16.06
C LEU A 210 -7.95 -23.61 -16.03
N LYS A 211 -7.32 -23.94 -14.90
CA LYS A 211 -6.54 -25.19 -14.58
C LYS A 211 -5.40 -25.60 -15.53
N ASN A 212 -5.37 -25.12 -16.77
CA ASN A 212 -4.42 -25.46 -17.82
C ASN A 212 -3.82 -24.21 -18.49
N VAL A 213 -4.13 -23.02 -18.00
CA VAL A 213 -3.59 -21.75 -18.47
C VAL A 213 -2.96 -21.07 -17.27
N VAL A 214 -1.66 -20.81 -17.35
CA VAL A 214 -0.94 -19.95 -16.41
C VAL A 214 -0.81 -18.61 -17.10
N ILE A 215 -1.53 -17.60 -16.63
CA ILE A 215 -1.41 -16.22 -17.11
C ILE A 215 -0.33 -15.48 -16.32
N LEU A 216 -0.23 -15.74 -15.01
CA LEU A 216 0.81 -15.21 -14.13
C LEU A 216 1.43 -16.34 -13.31
N GLU A 217 2.71 -16.64 -13.53
CA GLU A 217 3.37 -17.74 -12.82
C GLU A 217 3.48 -17.51 -11.31
N ARG A 218 3.70 -16.25 -10.89
CA ARG A 218 3.64 -15.84 -9.47
C ARG A 218 2.85 -14.55 -9.31
N GLY A 219 1.53 -14.64 -9.46
CA GLY A 219 0.62 -13.51 -9.31
C GLY A 219 0.69 -12.84 -7.92
N SER A 220 1.02 -13.58 -6.86
CA SER A 220 1.13 -13.04 -5.49
C SER A 220 2.23 -11.99 -5.34
N GLU A 221 3.41 -12.24 -5.90
CA GLU A 221 4.57 -11.31 -5.88
C GLU A 221 4.22 -10.00 -6.60
N VAL A 222 3.58 -10.13 -7.78
CA VAL A 222 3.14 -8.96 -8.55
C VAL A 222 2.07 -8.17 -7.78
N GLU A 223 1.18 -8.87 -7.07
CA GLU A 223 0.16 -8.24 -6.21
C GLU A 223 0.82 -7.48 -5.04
N GLU A 224 1.74 -8.12 -4.33
CA GLU A 224 2.48 -7.55 -3.19
C GLU A 224 3.27 -6.31 -3.59
N LEU A 225 3.95 -6.36 -4.74
CA LEU A 225 4.62 -5.21 -5.33
C LEU A 225 3.67 -4.01 -5.49
N TYR A 226 2.45 -4.20 -6.01
CA TYR A 226 1.47 -3.12 -6.13
C TYR A 226 0.88 -2.68 -4.79
N LEU A 227 0.62 -3.61 -3.86
CA LEU A 227 0.12 -3.32 -2.52
C LEU A 227 1.12 -2.43 -1.76
N PHE A 228 2.39 -2.80 -1.76
CA PHE A 228 3.43 -2.06 -1.07
C PHE A 228 3.75 -0.73 -1.77
N TYR A 229 3.68 -0.70 -3.10
CA TYR A 229 3.74 0.55 -3.85
C TYR A 229 2.61 1.51 -3.47
N PHE A 230 1.37 1.01 -3.33
CA PHE A 230 0.24 1.80 -2.85
C PHE A 230 0.52 2.38 -1.46
N VAL A 231 1.00 1.55 -0.52
CA VAL A 231 1.33 1.96 0.86
C VAL A 231 2.37 3.07 0.84
N MET A 232 3.43 2.93 0.06
CA MET A 232 4.47 3.94 -0.10
C MET A 232 3.90 5.27 -0.59
N LEU A 233 3.11 5.27 -1.68
CA LEU A 233 2.50 6.49 -2.22
C LEU A 233 1.51 7.12 -1.23
N TYR A 234 0.73 6.30 -0.54
CA TYR A 234 -0.19 6.74 0.50
C TYR A 234 0.55 7.45 1.65
N MET A 235 1.66 6.89 2.12
CA MET A 235 2.48 7.52 3.17
C MET A 235 3.10 8.85 2.71
N ILE A 236 3.55 8.96 1.45
CA ILE A 236 4.03 10.23 0.89
C ILE A 236 2.93 11.31 0.94
N VAL A 237 1.70 10.96 0.56
CA VAL A 237 0.55 11.88 0.60
C VAL A 237 0.21 12.25 2.04
N LEU A 238 0.13 11.27 2.94
CA LEU A 238 -0.20 11.49 4.35
C LEU A 238 0.81 12.44 5.01
N ARG A 239 2.11 12.24 4.75
CA ARG A 239 3.18 13.16 5.20
C ARG A 239 2.96 14.58 4.71
N ARG A 240 2.62 14.78 3.43
CA ARG A 240 2.36 16.12 2.88
C ARG A 240 1.17 16.79 3.56
N ARG A 241 0.10 16.03 3.85
CA ARG A 241 -1.07 16.54 4.57
C ARG A 241 -0.72 16.98 6.00
N ILE A 242 0.02 16.15 6.74
CA ILE A 242 0.44 16.46 8.12
C ILE A 242 1.30 17.71 8.16
N LEU A 243 2.31 17.82 7.29
CA LEU A 243 3.24 18.96 7.30
C LEU A 243 2.59 20.28 6.87
N GLN A 244 1.52 20.24 6.06
CA GLN A 244 0.79 21.45 5.69
C GLN A 244 -0.16 21.92 6.78
N ASN A 245 -0.79 21.01 7.52
CA ASN A 245 -1.68 21.37 8.64
C ASN A 245 -0.94 21.99 9.85
N GLN A 246 0.39 22.01 9.82
CA GLN A 246 1.25 22.58 10.86
C GLN A 246 1.82 23.96 10.51
N ARG A 247 1.55 24.45 9.29
CA ARG A 247 1.95 25.78 8.82
C ARG A 247 0.76 26.73 8.93
#